data_AF-A0A1B6F9B7-F1
#
_entry.id   AF-A0A1B6F9B7-F1
#
_cell.length_a   1.000
_cell.length_b   1.000
_cell.length_c   1.000
_cell.angle_alpha   90.00
_cell.angle_beta   90.00
_cell.angle_gamma   90.00
#
_symmetry.space_group_name_H-M   'P 1'
#
loop_
_entity.id
_entity.type
_entity.pdbx_description
1 polymer ?
#
loop_
_entity_poly.entity_id
_entity_poly.type
_entity_poly.pdbx_seq_one_letter_code
_entity_poly.pdbx_strand_id
1 'polypeptide(L)'
;QRGAEFGDVSGGIQVNIDKLYGQPTGGKRRKMQPVDAFFSLMFHYPHTPIERINDTPDIELHPDTRNLRCEGAHWDIALRRYYLSVNGATLQQLFEMQTSPSVVPVYSAWGSNNVDSYYEGLADSVYVLCKLLMHQNNYDICRLQNFLDVLVSVLEKKSGNRNCILIKGPPNSGKNYFFDALCDFMLNPGKLENPHKGNMFPFQSCINRRVIKWDGPFLEVAFHEDVLDLIKGKVKIVNIKFKRHQSLTRTPIIILCNNNPFPNQERFNCRYFEFNWIRSPFLKDIENQAYPLAAGAIMLWAMKCTKFNLDIVK
;
A
#
# COMPACT_ATOMS: atom_id res chain seq x y z
N GLN A 1 -30.34 -10.42 21.86
CA GLN A 1 -30.89 -11.52 21.05
C GLN A 1 -31.18 -11.02 19.65
N ARG A 2 -30.32 -11.39 18.69
CA ARG A 2 -30.57 -11.61 17.25
C ARG A 2 -29.18 -11.89 16.66
N GLY A 3 -28.87 -13.17 16.49
CA GLY A 3 -27.64 -13.60 15.84
C GLY A 3 -27.72 -13.26 14.36
N ALA A 4 -26.69 -12.61 13.82
CA ALA A 4 -26.54 -12.45 12.39
C ALA A 4 -26.18 -13.83 11.81
N GLU A 5 -27.07 -14.39 11.00
CA GLU A 5 -26.76 -15.57 10.21
C GLU A 5 -25.70 -15.20 9.17
N PHE A 6 -24.53 -15.85 9.25
CA PHE A 6 -23.49 -15.77 8.23
C PHE A 6 -24.03 -16.32 6.90
N GLY A 7 -24.43 -15.41 6.01
CA GLY A 7 -24.69 -15.70 4.62
C GLY A 7 -23.42 -16.23 3.96
N ASP A 8 -23.57 -17.22 3.08
CA ASP A 8 -22.46 -17.90 2.40
C ASP A 8 -21.76 -16.95 1.39
N VAL A 9 -20.72 -16.24 1.86
CA VAL A 9 -19.93 -15.26 1.07
C VAL A 9 -18.94 -15.94 0.10
N SER A 10 -18.87 -17.27 0.11
CA SER A 10 -17.92 -18.05 -0.69
C SER A 10 -18.18 -17.99 -2.20
N GLY A 11 -19.42 -17.72 -2.64
CA GLY A 11 -19.83 -17.94 -4.04
C GLY A 11 -19.06 -17.16 -5.12
N GLY A 12 -18.64 -15.91 -4.86
CA GLY A 12 -17.96 -15.09 -5.88
C GLY A 12 -16.48 -15.42 -6.08
N ILE A 13 -15.77 -15.70 -4.98
CA ILE A 13 -14.34 -16.03 -4.98
C ILE A 13 -14.14 -17.49 -5.41
N GLN A 14 -15.04 -18.38 -4.97
CA GLN A 14 -15.01 -19.81 -5.31
C GLN A 14 -15.17 -20.04 -6.82
N VAL A 15 -16.03 -19.27 -7.50
CA VAL A 15 -16.27 -19.39 -8.95
C VAL A 15 -15.01 -19.11 -9.80
N ASN A 16 -14.10 -18.24 -9.35
CA ASN A 16 -12.84 -17.99 -10.06
C ASN A 16 -11.78 -19.07 -9.78
N ILE A 17 -11.81 -19.71 -8.61
CA ILE A 17 -10.90 -20.80 -8.24
C ILE A 17 -11.34 -22.11 -8.92
N ASP A 18 -12.65 -22.37 -9.01
CA ASP A 18 -13.22 -23.57 -9.63
C ASP A 18 -12.98 -23.60 -11.15
N LYS A 19 -12.90 -22.44 -11.81
CA LYS A 19 -12.50 -22.33 -13.23
C LYS A 19 -11.04 -22.72 -13.47
N LEU A 20 -10.18 -22.63 -12.46
CA LEU A 20 -8.76 -22.98 -12.55
C LEU A 20 -8.49 -24.44 -12.16
N TYR A 21 -9.32 -25.07 -11.31
CA TYR A 21 -9.03 -26.37 -10.71
C TYR A 21 -10.15 -27.42 -10.76
N GLY A 22 -11.30 -27.11 -11.39
CA GLY A 22 -12.44 -28.01 -11.54
C GLY A 22 -13.39 -28.00 -10.32
N GLN A 23 -14.69 -28.24 -10.56
CA GLN A 23 -15.70 -28.24 -9.49
C GLN A 23 -15.71 -29.54 -8.68
N PRO A 24 -15.71 -29.49 -7.34
CA PRO A 24 -15.90 -30.67 -6.52
C PRO A 24 -17.40 -31.03 -6.43
N THR A 25 -17.73 -32.23 -6.89
CA THR A 25 -19.08 -32.81 -6.79
C THR A 25 -19.38 -33.26 -5.35
N GLY A 26 -20.22 -32.49 -4.64
CA GLY A 26 -21.07 -32.95 -3.53
C GLY A 26 -20.46 -33.06 -2.12
N GLY A 27 -21.24 -32.63 -1.10
CA GLY A 27 -21.10 -33.06 0.30
C GLY A 27 -20.89 -31.95 1.33
N LYS A 28 -21.67 -32.01 2.44
CA LYS A 28 -21.58 -31.31 3.76
C LYS A 28 -20.52 -30.19 3.88
N ARG A 29 -20.94 -28.97 4.27
CA ARG A 29 -20.07 -27.79 4.57
C ARG A 29 -18.73 -28.25 5.16
N ARG A 30 -17.69 -28.31 4.32
CA ARG A 30 -16.33 -28.67 4.73
C ARG A 30 -15.86 -27.58 5.69
N LYS A 31 -15.33 -27.95 6.86
CA LYS A 31 -14.56 -27.01 7.70
C LYS A 31 -13.51 -26.36 6.82
N MET A 32 -13.47 -25.04 6.81
CA MET A 32 -12.44 -24.32 6.06
C MET A 32 -11.09 -24.64 6.70
N GLN A 33 -10.06 -24.82 5.87
CA GLN A 33 -8.72 -25.03 6.41
C GLN A 33 -8.28 -23.75 7.15
N PRO A 34 -7.65 -23.86 8.33
CA PRO A 34 -7.10 -22.74 9.09
C PRO A 34 -6.41 -21.63 8.28
N VAL A 35 -5.58 -22.03 7.31
CA VAL A 35 -4.85 -21.11 6.44
C VAL A 35 -5.81 -20.28 5.58
N ASP A 36 -6.82 -20.94 5.01
CA ASP A 36 -7.79 -20.29 4.14
C ASP A 36 -8.74 -19.40 4.96
N ALA A 37 -9.01 -19.75 6.22
CA ALA A 37 -9.72 -18.91 7.18
C ALA A 37 -8.99 -17.60 7.47
N PHE A 38 -7.72 -17.66 7.88
CA PHE A 38 -6.91 -16.45 8.07
C PHE A 38 -6.80 -15.63 6.79
N PHE A 39 -6.52 -16.27 5.66
CA PHE A 39 -6.40 -15.59 4.37
C PHE A 39 -7.70 -14.87 3.99
N SER A 40 -8.85 -15.51 4.15
CA SER A 40 -10.16 -14.90 3.86
C SER A 40 -10.46 -13.71 4.78
N LEU A 41 -10.15 -13.83 6.08
CA LEU A 41 -10.30 -12.73 7.02
C LEU A 41 -9.42 -11.53 6.67
N MET A 42 -8.20 -11.75 6.16
CA MET A 42 -7.33 -10.66 5.69
C MET A 42 -7.91 -9.86 4.52
N PHE A 43 -8.70 -10.49 3.64
CA PHE A 43 -9.43 -9.75 2.59
C PHE A 43 -10.73 -9.14 3.10
N HIS A 44 -11.37 -9.77 4.08
CA HIS A 44 -12.58 -9.25 4.69
C HIS A 44 -12.31 -7.96 5.48
N TYR A 45 -11.20 -7.95 6.22
CA TYR A 45 -10.73 -6.83 7.03
C TYR A 45 -9.35 -6.36 6.55
N PRO A 46 -9.27 -5.56 5.47
CA PRO A 46 -8.01 -4.98 5.04
C PRO A 46 -7.43 -4.08 6.13
N HIS A 47 -6.24 -4.45 6.65
CA HIS A 47 -5.46 -3.70 7.65
C HIS A 47 -4.15 -3.22 7.07
N THR A 48 -3.67 -2.09 7.58
CA THR A 48 -2.34 -1.56 7.29
C THR A 48 -1.69 -1.10 8.60
N PRO A 49 -0.62 -1.78 9.08
CA PRO A 49 -0.01 -3.00 8.55
C PRO A 49 -0.90 -4.24 8.80
N ILE A 50 -0.85 -5.24 7.91
CA ILE A 50 -1.73 -6.42 7.97
C ILE A 50 -1.56 -7.25 9.24
N GLU A 51 -0.37 -7.24 9.85
CA GLU A 51 -0.08 -7.98 11.08
C GLU A 51 -0.98 -7.54 12.25
N ARG A 52 -1.62 -6.37 12.14
CA ARG A 52 -2.57 -5.81 13.10
C ARG A 52 -3.98 -6.37 13.03
N ILE A 53 -4.28 -7.23 12.06
CA ILE A 53 -5.61 -7.88 12.02
C ILE A 53 -5.92 -8.70 13.27
N ASN A 54 -4.89 -9.11 14.03
CA ASN A 54 -5.05 -9.71 15.36
C ASN A 54 -5.81 -8.83 16.35
N ASP A 55 -5.81 -7.52 16.14
CA ASP A 55 -6.56 -6.55 16.94
C ASP A 55 -8.06 -6.53 16.56
N THR A 56 -8.50 -7.37 15.60
CA THR A 56 -9.91 -7.50 15.17
C THR A 56 -10.61 -8.58 15.98
N PRO A 57 -11.68 -8.26 16.73
CA PRO A 57 -12.41 -9.24 17.56
C PRO A 57 -12.87 -10.48 16.78
N ASP A 58 -13.21 -10.31 15.50
CA ASP A 58 -13.73 -11.38 14.66
C ASP A 58 -12.72 -12.48 14.37
N ILE A 59 -11.40 -12.19 14.42
CA ILE A 59 -10.38 -13.24 14.34
C ILE A 59 -10.47 -14.19 15.53
N GLU A 60 -10.71 -13.65 16.73
CA GLU A 60 -10.82 -14.41 17.98
C GLU A 60 -12.17 -15.12 18.09
N LEU A 61 -13.22 -14.61 17.43
CA LEU A 61 -14.56 -15.18 17.48
C LEU A 61 -14.83 -16.20 16.36
N HIS A 62 -14.09 -16.17 15.26
CA HIS A 62 -14.35 -17.01 14.10
C HIS A 62 -14.08 -18.51 14.39
N PRO A 63 -15.02 -19.43 14.08
CA PRO A 63 -14.96 -20.84 14.50
C PRO A 63 -13.68 -21.58 14.08
N ASP A 64 -13.13 -21.23 12.91
CA ASP A 64 -11.95 -21.88 12.33
C ASP A 64 -10.60 -21.25 12.74
N THR A 65 -10.61 -20.08 13.39
CA THR A 65 -9.39 -19.37 13.82
C THR A 65 -9.28 -19.14 15.32
N ARG A 66 -10.39 -19.14 16.07
CA ARG A 66 -10.46 -18.85 17.51
C ARG A 66 -9.51 -19.66 18.41
N ASN A 67 -9.13 -20.85 17.99
CA ASN A 67 -8.24 -21.74 18.74
C ASN A 67 -6.80 -21.72 18.22
N LEU A 68 -6.50 -20.86 17.24
CA LEU A 68 -5.21 -20.77 16.58
C LEU A 68 -4.51 -19.49 17.00
N ARG A 69 -3.21 -19.58 17.21
CA ARG A 69 -2.38 -18.40 17.45
C ARG A 69 -2.07 -17.73 16.13
N CYS A 70 -2.17 -16.40 16.11
CA CYS A 70 -1.69 -15.57 15.01
C CYS A 70 -0.17 -15.41 14.98
N GLU A 71 0.56 -16.47 15.31
CA GLU A 71 2.03 -16.56 15.39
C GLU A 71 2.52 -18.00 15.10
N GLY A 72 1.73 -18.79 14.38
CA GLY A 72 2.03 -20.18 14.04
C GLY A 72 2.20 -20.43 12.54
N ALA A 73 2.58 -21.65 12.16
CA ALA A 73 2.82 -22.01 10.76
C ALA A 73 1.62 -21.72 9.83
N HIS A 74 0.38 -21.94 10.30
CA HIS A 74 -0.81 -21.62 9.50
C HIS A 74 -0.93 -20.12 9.21
N TRP A 75 -0.69 -19.31 10.24
CA TRP A 75 -0.68 -17.85 10.14
C TRP A 75 0.41 -17.37 9.18
N ASP A 76 1.65 -17.85 9.36
CA ASP A 76 2.78 -17.47 8.50
C ASP A 76 2.53 -17.82 7.03
N ILE A 77 1.93 -18.98 6.76
CA ILE A 77 1.55 -19.39 5.40
C ILE A 77 0.44 -18.48 4.84
N ALA A 78 -0.61 -18.19 5.62
CA ALA A 78 -1.70 -17.32 5.21
C ALA A 78 -1.21 -15.89 4.92
N LEU A 79 -0.40 -15.33 5.82
CA LEU A 79 0.21 -14.02 5.70
C LEU A 79 1.11 -13.93 4.45
N ARG A 80 1.93 -14.96 4.20
CA ARG A 80 2.76 -15.04 2.99
C ARG A 80 1.91 -15.09 1.73
N ARG A 81 0.82 -15.88 1.70
CA ARG A 81 -0.13 -15.93 0.57
C ARG A 81 -0.77 -14.56 0.33
N TYR A 82 -1.18 -13.87 1.39
CA TYR A 82 -1.76 -12.54 1.32
C TYR A 82 -0.78 -11.54 0.71
N TYR A 83 0.46 -11.51 1.21
CA TYR A 83 1.51 -10.65 0.64
C TYR A 83 1.76 -10.90 -0.83
N LEU A 84 1.86 -12.16 -1.26
CA LEU A 84 2.03 -12.48 -2.68
C LEU A 84 0.86 -11.99 -3.53
N SER A 85 -0.36 -12.12 -3.02
CA SER A 85 -1.59 -11.69 -3.71
C SER A 85 -1.64 -10.17 -3.85
N VAL A 86 -1.49 -9.45 -2.73
CA VAL A 86 -1.53 -7.97 -2.70
C VAL A 86 -0.34 -7.37 -3.46
N ASN A 87 0.86 -7.93 -3.35
CA ASN A 87 2.04 -7.41 -4.05
C ASN A 87 1.98 -7.64 -5.57
N GLY A 88 1.28 -8.69 -6.00
CA GLY A 88 1.10 -9.05 -7.41
C GLY A 88 -0.09 -8.35 -8.09
N ALA A 89 -1.05 -7.83 -7.32
CA ALA A 89 -2.25 -7.17 -7.85
C ALA A 89 -1.92 -5.87 -8.60
N THR A 90 -2.72 -5.53 -9.61
CA THR A 90 -2.76 -4.18 -10.19
C THR A 90 -3.50 -3.22 -9.25
N LEU A 91 -3.33 -1.91 -9.43
CA LEU A 91 -4.11 -0.90 -8.69
C LEU A 91 -5.61 -1.08 -8.90
N GLN A 92 -6.04 -1.51 -10.09
CA GLN A 92 -7.44 -1.80 -10.38
C GLN A 92 -7.97 -2.98 -9.57
N GLN A 93 -7.23 -4.10 -9.55
CA GLN A 93 -7.61 -5.27 -8.76
C GLN A 93 -7.67 -4.95 -7.27
N LEU A 94 -6.74 -4.13 -6.76
CA LEU A 94 -6.77 -3.69 -5.36
C LEU A 94 -8.00 -2.86 -5.02
N PHE A 95 -8.40 -1.97 -5.91
CA PHE A 95 -9.59 -1.16 -5.71
C PHE A 95 -10.84 -2.04 -5.72
N GLU A 96 -11.02 -2.87 -6.75
CA GLU A 96 -12.16 -3.79 -6.88
C GLU A 96 -12.32 -4.69 -5.64
N MET A 97 -11.19 -5.24 -5.18
CA MET A 97 -11.12 -6.05 -3.97
C MET A 97 -11.62 -5.28 -2.74
N GLN A 98 -11.16 -4.05 -2.52
CA GLN A 98 -11.53 -3.26 -1.34
C GLN A 98 -12.94 -2.64 -1.42
N THR A 99 -13.51 -2.50 -2.62
CA THR A 99 -14.89 -2.03 -2.82
C THR A 99 -15.94 -3.15 -2.82
N SER A 100 -15.52 -4.39 -2.63
CA SER A 100 -16.45 -5.52 -2.63
C SER A 100 -17.44 -5.40 -1.46
N PRO A 101 -18.76 -5.69 -1.63
CA PRO A 101 -19.77 -5.47 -0.59
C PRO A 101 -19.52 -6.23 0.71
N SER A 102 -18.76 -7.32 0.61
CA SER A 102 -18.36 -8.15 1.72
C SER A 102 -17.08 -7.66 2.39
N VAL A 103 -16.55 -6.48 2.11
CA VAL A 103 -15.29 -5.99 2.72
C VAL A 103 -15.60 -4.89 3.72
N VAL A 104 -14.98 -4.99 4.89
CA VAL A 104 -15.09 -4.03 5.98
C VAL A 104 -13.67 -3.47 6.22
N PRO A 105 -13.26 -2.43 5.48
CA PRO A 105 -11.90 -1.91 5.56
C PRO A 105 -11.64 -1.23 6.91
N VAL A 106 -10.50 -1.56 7.52
CA VAL A 106 -10.05 -0.97 8.79
C VAL A 106 -8.80 -0.10 8.58
N TYR A 107 -7.91 -0.52 7.69
CA TYR A 107 -6.66 0.17 7.35
C TYR A 107 -5.80 0.46 8.59
N SER A 108 -5.47 1.73 8.83
CA SER A 108 -4.67 2.21 9.96
C SER A 108 -5.52 2.62 11.17
N ALA A 109 -6.86 2.50 11.12
CA ALA A 109 -7.77 2.87 12.20
C ALA A 109 -7.84 1.81 13.33
N TRP A 110 -6.83 0.94 13.46
CA TRP A 110 -6.76 -0.07 14.50
C TRP A 110 -6.68 0.62 15.88
N GLY A 111 -7.66 0.33 16.75
CA GLY A 111 -7.80 0.96 18.07
C GLY A 111 -8.72 2.18 18.12
N SER A 112 -9.22 2.67 16.98
CA SER A 112 -10.36 3.58 16.95
C SER A 112 -11.65 2.79 17.15
N ASN A 113 -12.53 3.27 18.03
CA ASN A 113 -13.84 2.62 18.26
C ASN A 113 -14.72 2.61 16.98
N ASN A 114 -14.37 3.42 15.97
CA ASN A 114 -14.98 3.43 14.65
C ASN A 114 -14.00 3.97 13.60
N VAL A 115 -13.92 3.33 12.42
CA VAL A 115 -13.17 3.80 11.24
C VAL A 115 -13.60 5.22 10.85
N ASP A 116 -14.89 5.56 11.01
CA ASP A 116 -15.44 6.89 10.70
C ASP A 116 -14.92 8.00 11.63
N SER A 117 -14.33 7.64 12.78
CA SER A 117 -13.70 8.61 13.69
C SER A 117 -12.23 8.87 13.37
N TYR A 118 -11.62 8.04 12.51
CA TYR A 118 -10.22 8.15 12.13
C TYR A 118 -10.06 8.78 10.76
N TYR A 119 -10.94 8.44 9.82
CA TYR A 119 -10.93 8.92 8.46
C TYR A 119 -12.06 9.92 8.18
N GLU A 120 -11.77 10.89 7.33
CA GLU A 120 -12.81 11.70 6.68
C GLU A 120 -13.73 10.79 5.84
N GLY A 121 -14.97 11.24 5.62
CA GLY A 121 -15.89 10.56 4.71
C GLY A 121 -15.27 10.36 3.33
N LEU A 122 -15.66 9.29 2.62
CA LEU A 122 -15.06 8.97 1.32
C LEU A 122 -15.17 10.13 0.31
N ALA A 123 -16.34 10.76 0.21
CA ALA A 123 -16.56 11.87 -0.71
C ALA A 123 -15.72 13.10 -0.34
N ASP A 124 -15.67 13.45 0.94
CA ASP A 124 -14.88 14.57 1.45
C ASP A 124 -13.38 14.32 1.27
N SER A 125 -12.93 13.09 1.51
CA SER A 125 -11.57 12.66 1.24
C SER A 125 -11.20 12.83 -0.23
N VAL A 126 -12.07 12.40 -1.17
CA VAL A 126 -11.83 12.61 -2.61
C VAL A 126 -11.72 14.09 -2.93
N TYR A 127 -12.62 14.92 -2.40
CA TYR A 127 -12.61 16.36 -2.62
C TYR A 127 -11.32 17.01 -2.09
N VAL A 128 -10.96 16.73 -0.84
CA VAL A 128 -9.76 17.29 -0.18
C VAL A 128 -8.49 16.84 -0.91
N LEU A 129 -8.37 15.56 -1.27
CA LEU A 129 -7.21 15.05 -1.99
C LEU A 129 -7.10 15.67 -3.39
N CYS A 130 -8.20 15.81 -4.13
CA CYS A 130 -8.20 16.51 -5.42
C CYS A 130 -7.80 17.99 -5.28
N LYS A 131 -8.35 18.70 -4.28
CA LYS A 131 -7.98 20.09 -3.97
C LYS A 131 -6.50 20.20 -3.64
N LEU A 132 -5.97 19.27 -2.84
CA LEU A 132 -4.55 19.21 -2.52
C LEU A 132 -3.70 18.99 -3.76
N LEU A 133 -4.00 17.98 -4.58
CA LEU A 133 -3.23 17.67 -5.78
C LEU A 133 -3.26 18.83 -6.79
N MET A 134 -4.40 19.49 -6.98
CA MET A 134 -4.49 20.71 -7.81
C MET A 134 -3.62 21.83 -7.25
N HIS A 135 -3.71 22.11 -5.95
CA HIS A 135 -2.89 23.14 -5.29
C HIS A 135 -1.39 22.86 -5.44
N GLN A 136 -0.95 21.62 -5.25
CA GLN A 136 0.45 21.23 -5.40
C GLN A 136 0.97 21.34 -6.84
N ASN A 137 0.06 21.30 -7.81
CA ASN A 137 0.38 21.43 -9.23
C ASN A 137 0.03 22.82 -9.78
N ASN A 138 -0.08 23.85 -8.92
CA ASN A 138 -0.41 25.23 -9.30
C ASN A 138 -1.71 25.35 -10.12
N TYR A 139 -2.68 24.47 -9.86
CA TYR A 139 -3.95 24.36 -10.59
C TYR A 139 -3.78 24.12 -12.11
N ASP A 140 -2.62 23.62 -12.53
CA ASP A 140 -2.30 23.25 -13.90
C ASP A 140 -2.62 21.75 -14.12
N ILE A 141 -3.59 21.49 -14.99
CA ILE A 141 -4.09 20.14 -15.29
C ILE A 141 -2.99 19.28 -15.93
N CYS A 142 -2.16 19.85 -16.81
CA CYS A 142 -1.09 19.11 -17.47
C CYS A 142 -0.01 18.67 -16.46
N ARG A 143 0.33 19.55 -15.50
CA ARG A 143 1.26 19.20 -14.41
C ARG A 143 0.68 18.10 -13.52
N LEU A 144 -0.60 18.23 -13.14
CA LEU A 144 -1.30 17.22 -12.36
C LEU A 144 -1.32 15.86 -13.08
N GLN A 145 -1.68 15.84 -14.37
CA GLN A 145 -1.69 14.62 -15.18
C GLN A 145 -0.30 13.99 -15.23
N ASN A 146 0.75 14.77 -15.53
CA ASN A 146 2.12 14.27 -15.54
C ASN A 146 2.55 13.68 -14.18
N PHE A 147 2.20 14.34 -13.07
CA PHE A 147 2.45 13.81 -11.73
C PHE A 147 1.77 12.45 -11.51
N LEU A 148 0.48 12.36 -11.85
CA LEU A 148 -0.32 11.15 -11.65
C LEU A 148 0.13 10.00 -12.57
N ASP A 149 0.47 10.29 -13.84
CA ASP A 149 0.99 9.29 -14.79
C ASP A 149 2.32 8.71 -14.30
N VAL A 150 3.23 9.56 -13.83
CA VAL A 150 4.50 9.12 -13.23
C VAL A 150 4.24 8.29 -11.98
N LEU A 151 3.33 8.74 -11.10
CA LEU A 151 2.98 8.02 -9.88
C LEU A 151 2.44 6.61 -10.19
N VAL A 152 1.45 6.51 -11.07
CA VAL A 152 0.90 5.23 -11.54
C VAL A 152 1.99 4.36 -12.16
N SER A 153 2.83 4.91 -13.05
CA SER A 153 3.89 4.16 -13.72
C SER A 153 4.91 3.58 -12.73
N VAL A 154 5.26 4.33 -11.68
CA VAL A 154 6.17 3.84 -10.62
C VAL A 154 5.48 2.78 -9.78
N LEU A 155 4.25 3.00 -9.31
CA LEU A 155 3.52 2.05 -8.46
C LEU A 155 3.23 0.71 -9.18
N GLU A 156 2.96 0.77 -10.48
CA GLU A 156 2.77 -0.40 -11.36
C GLU A 156 4.10 -1.01 -11.86
N LYS A 157 5.24 -0.50 -11.37
CA LYS A 157 6.60 -0.96 -11.70
C LYS A 157 6.96 -0.86 -13.20
N LYS A 158 6.32 0.05 -13.93
CA LYS A 158 6.51 0.30 -15.38
C LYS A 158 7.52 1.40 -15.71
N SER A 159 8.06 2.08 -14.70
CA SER A 159 8.95 3.23 -14.83
C SER A 159 10.43 2.93 -15.17
N GLY A 160 10.75 1.72 -15.63
CA GLY A 160 12.12 1.35 -16.03
C GLY A 160 13.15 1.52 -14.89
N ASN A 161 14.26 2.21 -15.12
CA ASN A 161 15.32 2.39 -14.09
C ASN A 161 15.00 3.48 -13.04
N ARG A 162 13.80 4.06 -13.03
CA ARG A 162 13.36 5.08 -12.06
C ARG A 162 12.26 4.53 -11.16
N ASN A 163 12.63 3.77 -10.13
CA ASN A 163 11.69 3.10 -9.24
C ASN A 163 11.29 3.96 -8.01
N CYS A 164 11.64 5.24 -8.03
CA CYS A 164 11.52 6.14 -6.89
C CYS A 164 10.85 7.47 -7.25
N ILE A 165 9.98 7.95 -6.37
CA ILE A 165 9.40 9.29 -6.40
C ILE A 165 9.87 10.04 -5.16
N LEU A 166 10.44 11.22 -5.38
CA LEU A 166 10.91 12.13 -4.35
C LEU A 166 9.95 13.32 -4.29
N ILE A 167 9.28 13.48 -3.15
CA ILE A 167 8.39 14.61 -2.88
C ILE A 167 9.06 15.52 -1.88
N LYS A 168 9.53 16.66 -2.39
CA LYS A 168 10.20 17.68 -1.60
C LYS A 168 9.22 18.79 -1.26
N GLY A 169 9.09 19.15 0.00
CA GLY A 169 8.27 20.30 0.37
C GLY A 169 8.36 20.61 1.86
N PRO A 170 7.96 21.80 2.32
CA PRO A 170 8.03 22.16 3.73
C PRO A 170 7.07 21.30 4.59
N PRO A 171 7.19 21.36 5.92
CA PRO A 171 6.14 20.86 6.82
C PRO A 171 4.77 21.46 6.45
N ASN A 172 3.70 20.70 6.69
CA ASN A 172 2.32 21.08 6.35
C ASN A 172 2.08 21.35 4.85
N SER A 173 2.86 20.73 3.97
CA SER A 173 2.56 20.69 2.53
C SER A 173 1.50 19.64 2.15
N GLY A 174 1.11 18.76 3.08
CA GLY A 174 0.17 17.67 2.81
C GLY A 174 0.82 16.38 2.31
N LYS A 175 2.16 16.29 2.29
CA LYS A 175 2.90 15.08 1.88
C LYS A 175 2.38 13.82 2.57
N ASN A 176 2.41 13.82 3.90
CA ASN A 176 1.96 12.68 4.70
C ASN A 176 0.46 12.43 4.52
N TYR A 177 -0.37 13.49 4.53
CA TYR A 177 -1.81 13.36 4.31
C TYR A 177 -2.21 12.58 3.06
N PHE A 178 -1.59 12.86 1.90
CA PHE A 178 -1.86 12.12 0.67
C PHE A 178 -1.19 10.74 0.64
N PHE A 179 0.11 10.67 0.98
CA PHE A 179 0.88 9.46 0.80
C PHE A 179 0.63 8.39 1.87
N ASP A 180 0.14 8.77 3.05
CA ASP A 180 -0.33 7.81 4.07
C ASP A 180 -1.61 7.12 3.60
N ALA A 181 -2.61 7.89 3.14
CA ALA A 181 -3.82 7.32 2.53
C ALA A 181 -3.51 6.41 1.33
N LEU A 182 -2.53 6.81 0.49
CA LEU A 182 -2.08 5.99 -0.62
C LEU A 182 -1.35 4.72 -0.16
N CYS A 183 -0.49 4.79 0.86
CA CYS A 183 0.19 3.61 1.41
C CYS A 183 -0.80 2.64 2.06
N ASP A 184 -1.82 3.15 2.75
CA ASP A 184 -2.90 2.37 3.33
C ASP A 184 -3.72 1.66 2.26
N PHE A 185 -4.04 2.34 1.15
CA PHE A 185 -4.72 1.75 0.00
C PHE A 185 -3.90 0.61 -0.63
N MET A 186 -2.57 0.67 -0.53
CA MET A 186 -1.66 -0.35 -1.04
C MET A 186 -1.54 -1.57 -0.12
N LEU A 187 -2.15 -1.54 1.07
CA LEU A 187 -2.34 -2.63 2.06
C LEU A 187 -1.09 -3.30 2.64
N ASN A 188 0.05 -3.21 1.95
CA ASN A 188 1.31 -3.78 2.39
C ASN A 188 2.47 -2.78 2.17
N PRO A 189 2.41 -1.58 2.78
CA PRO A 189 3.52 -0.65 2.76
C PRO A 189 4.65 -1.11 3.68
N GLY A 190 5.88 -0.92 3.24
CA GLY A 190 7.09 -0.96 4.05
C GLY A 190 7.51 0.44 4.47
N LYS A 191 8.22 0.51 5.60
CA LYS A 191 8.91 1.74 6.01
C LYS A 191 10.42 1.53 5.88
N LEU A 192 11.10 2.41 5.16
CA LEU A 192 12.55 2.43 5.12
C LEU A 192 13.07 3.21 6.32
N GLU A 193 13.90 2.55 7.13
CA GLU A 193 14.60 3.19 8.23
C GLU A 193 15.87 3.89 7.71
N ASN A 194 16.31 4.94 8.40
CA ASN A 194 17.50 5.67 8.01
C ASN A 194 18.75 4.77 8.11
N PRO A 195 19.44 4.49 6.99
CA PRO A 195 20.64 3.69 6.99
C PRO A 195 21.81 4.53 7.52
N HIS A 196 22.38 4.07 8.63
CA HIS A 196 23.53 4.69 9.30
C HIS A 196 24.32 3.59 9.99
N LYS A 197 25.58 3.84 10.34
CA LYS A 197 26.48 2.82 10.95
C LYS A 197 25.88 2.08 12.15
N GLY A 198 25.01 2.72 12.92
CA GLY A 198 24.32 2.14 14.08
C GLY A 198 23.16 1.20 13.73
N ASN A 199 22.57 1.31 12.53
CA ASN A 199 21.50 0.44 12.05
C ASN A 199 22.04 -0.53 11.00
N MET A 200 22.29 -1.77 11.42
CA MET A 200 22.78 -2.83 10.54
C MET A 200 21.67 -3.46 9.66
N PHE A 201 20.39 -3.17 9.92
CA PHE A 201 19.24 -3.79 9.24
C PHE A 201 18.22 -2.78 8.70
N PRO A 202 18.63 -1.67 8.05
CA PRO A 202 17.70 -0.58 7.69
C PRO A 202 16.68 -0.99 6.64
N PHE A 203 17.00 -2.02 5.83
CA PHE A 203 16.16 -2.50 4.73
C PHE A 203 15.24 -3.66 5.12
N GLN A 204 15.28 -4.18 6.36
CA GLN A 204 14.53 -5.39 6.73
C GLN A 204 13.01 -5.21 6.56
N SER A 205 12.51 -4.01 6.86
CA SER A 205 11.09 -3.65 6.79
C SER A 205 10.59 -3.43 5.36
N CYS A 206 11.49 -3.46 4.37
CA CYS A 206 11.19 -3.30 2.95
C CYS A 206 10.94 -4.63 2.22
N ILE A 207 11.19 -5.75 2.88
CA ILE A 207 11.11 -7.10 2.29
C ILE A 207 9.66 -7.53 2.11
N ASN A 208 9.35 -8.08 0.93
CA ASN A 208 8.00 -8.53 0.56
C ASN A 208 6.92 -7.45 0.73
N ARG A 209 7.27 -6.18 0.47
CA ARG A 209 6.34 -5.05 0.52
C ARG A 209 5.90 -4.62 -0.88
N ARG A 210 4.69 -4.05 -0.96
CA ARG A 210 4.11 -3.57 -2.22
C ARG A 210 4.68 -2.20 -2.61
N VAL A 211 4.83 -1.34 -1.62
CA VAL A 211 5.38 0.02 -1.74
C VAL A 211 6.24 0.29 -0.51
N ILE A 212 7.28 1.12 -0.65
CA ILE A 212 8.14 1.52 0.46
C ILE A 212 8.01 3.03 0.64
N LYS A 213 7.69 3.47 1.86
CA LYS A 213 7.71 4.87 2.26
C LYS A 213 9.01 5.17 3.02
N TRP A 214 9.69 6.23 2.65
CA TRP A 214 10.84 6.77 3.37
C TRP A 214 10.58 8.23 3.76
N ASP A 215 10.19 8.44 5.02
CA ASP A 215 9.86 9.75 5.56
C ASP A 215 11.06 10.33 6.33
N GLY A 216 11.40 11.59 6.06
CA GLY A 216 12.55 12.26 6.68
C GLY A 216 13.88 11.54 6.42
N PRO A 217 14.25 11.28 5.15
CA PRO A 217 15.44 10.52 4.80
C PRO A 217 16.72 11.19 5.30
N PHE A 218 17.58 10.38 5.92
CA PHE A 218 18.96 10.69 6.22
C PHE A 218 19.84 9.59 5.62
N LEU A 219 20.78 9.97 4.75
CA LEU A 219 21.62 9.04 4.01
C LEU A 219 23.09 9.24 4.36
N GLU A 220 23.68 8.26 5.03
CA GLU A 220 25.12 8.22 5.26
C GLU A 220 25.86 7.72 4.01
N VAL A 221 27.06 8.25 3.76
CA VAL A 221 27.89 7.94 2.58
C VAL A 221 28.11 6.44 2.37
N ALA A 222 28.26 5.69 3.47
CA ALA A 222 28.47 4.23 3.44
C ALA A 222 27.35 3.46 2.73
N PHE A 223 26.13 4.02 2.68
CA PHE A 223 24.95 3.36 2.11
C PHE A 223 24.54 3.90 0.74
N HIS A 224 25.37 4.76 0.12
CA HIS A 224 25.05 5.35 -1.19
C HIS A 224 24.78 4.28 -2.27
N GLU A 225 25.63 3.26 -2.38
CA GLU A 225 25.46 2.19 -3.37
C GLU A 225 24.22 1.33 -3.08
N ASP A 226 23.96 1.06 -1.80
CA ASP A 226 22.81 0.27 -1.38
C ASP A 226 21.49 0.98 -1.74
N VAL A 227 21.43 2.29 -1.48
CA VAL A 227 20.28 3.12 -1.81
C VAL A 227 20.16 3.32 -3.32
N LEU A 228 21.26 3.46 -4.06
CA LEU A 228 21.25 3.53 -5.52
C LEU A 228 20.65 2.27 -6.15
N ASP A 229 21.05 1.09 -5.69
CA ASP A 229 20.48 -0.18 -6.15
C ASP A 229 18.97 -0.27 -5.82
N LEU A 230 18.59 0.23 -4.65
CA LEU A 230 17.20 0.27 -4.19
C LEU A 230 16.32 1.20 -5.06
N ILE A 231 16.74 2.45 -5.30
CA ILE A 231 15.97 3.42 -6.14
C ILE A 231 16.00 3.07 -7.64
N LYS A 232 16.99 2.28 -8.09
CA LYS A 232 16.98 1.67 -9.44
C LYS A 232 15.93 0.55 -9.54
N GLY A 233 15.56 -0.04 -8.41
CA GLY A 233 14.72 -1.23 -8.35
C GLY A 233 15.45 -2.51 -8.73
N LYS A 234 16.76 -2.58 -8.44
CA LYS A 234 17.57 -3.79 -8.64
C LYS A 234 17.29 -4.78 -7.51
N VAL A 235 17.35 -6.08 -7.83
CA VAL A 235 17.28 -7.12 -6.80
C VAL A 235 18.51 -7.03 -5.90
N LYS A 236 18.29 -6.95 -4.59
CA LYS A 236 19.34 -6.82 -3.57
C LYS A 236 19.18 -7.88 -2.48
N ILE A 237 20.28 -8.42 -1.99
CA ILE A 237 20.26 -9.30 -0.81
C ILE A 237 20.30 -8.40 0.44
N VAL A 238 19.37 -8.63 1.36
CA VAL A 238 19.21 -7.86 2.60
C VAL A 238 19.41 -8.78 3.80
N ASN A 239 20.16 -8.29 4.77
CA ASN A 239 20.34 -8.93 6.05
C ASN A 239 19.11 -8.70 6.92
N ILE A 240 18.66 -9.75 7.61
CA ILE A 240 17.52 -9.67 8.53
C ILE A 240 17.97 -10.24 9.87
N LYS A 241 17.61 -9.56 10.95
CA LYS A 241 17.95 -9.99 12.30
C LYS A 241 17.39 -11.39 12.57
N PHE A 242 18.24 -12.31 13.03
CA PHE A 242 17.88 -13.69 13.38
C PHE A 242 17.26 -14.55 12.27
N LYS A 243 17.34 -14.11 11.00
CA LYS A 243 16.82 -14.86 9.85
C LYS A 243 17.89 -14.97 8.77
N ARG A 244 17.72 -15.92 7.87
CA ARG A 244 18.53 -15.98 6.64
C ARG A 244 18.31 -14.72 5.82
N HIS A 245 19.34 -14.33 5.09
CA HIS A 245 19.25 -13.23 4.13
C HIS A 245 18.08 -13.45 3.17
N GLN A 246 17.40 -12.37 2.80
CA GLN A 246 16.29 -12.40 1.85
C GLN A 246 16.54 -11.45 0.69
N SER A 247 15.95 -11.74 -0.46
CA SER A 247 16.00 -10.88 -1.63
C SER A 247 14.94 -9.78 -1.54
N LEU A 248 15.38 -8.54 -1.59
CA LEU A 248 14.55 -7.40 -1.88
C LEU A 248 14.37 -7.31 -3.40
N THR A 249 13.15 -7.59 -3.86
CA THR A 249 12.77 -7.42 -5.26
C THR A 249 12.46 -5.96 -5.59
N ARG A 250 12.26 -5.64 -6.87
CA ARG A 250 11.79 -4.32 -7.28
C ARG A 250 10.48 -3.93 -6.57
N THR A 251 10.58 -2.93 -5.70
CA THR A 251 9.46 -2.39 -4.93
C THR A 251 9.45 -0.86 -5.05
N PRO A 252 8.37 -0.23 -5.54
CA PRO A 252 8.22 1.21 -5.67
C PRO A 252 8.56 1.96 -4.38
N ILE A 253 9.23 3.11 -4.50
CA ILE A 253 9.69 3.89 -3.36
C ILE A 253 9.12 5.30 -3.42
N ILE A 254 8.57 5.75 -2.31
CA ILE A 254 8.06 7.09 -2.11
C ILE A 254 8.89 7.72 -1.00
N ILE A 255 9.61 8.79 -1.34
CA ILE A 255 10.46 9.53 -0.41
C ILE A 255 9.79 10.87 -0.13
N LEU A 256 9.56 11.16 1.14
CA LEU A 256 8.99 12.42 1.60
C LEU A 256 10.03 13.18 2.40
N CYS A 257 10.37 14.38 1.95
CA CYS A 257 11.44 15.14 2.57
C CYS A 257 11.20 16.66 2.49
N ASN A 258 11.93 17.39 3.33
CA ASN A 258 11.95 18.86 3.25
C ASN A 258 13.05 19.35 2.28
N ASN A 259 14.18 18.65 2.27
CA ASN A 259 15.34 18.90 1.41
C ASN A 259 15.71 17.62 0.67
N ASN A 260 16.38 17.74 -0.48
CA ASN A 260 16.83 16.57 -1.24
C ASN A 260 17.88 15.82 -0.40
N PRO A 261 17.66 14.53 -0.04
CA PRO A 261 18.60 13.76 0.77
C PRO A 261 19.81 13.25 -0.03
N PHE A 262 19.76 13.32 -1.36
CA PHE A 262 20.77 12.75 -2.23
C PHE A 262 21.90 13.74 -2.54
N PRO A 263 23.12 13.24 -2.71
CA PRO A 263 24.20 14.08 -3.23
C PRO A 263 23.85 14.50 -4.66
N ASN A 264 24.26 15.72 -5.05
CA ASN A 264 24.06 16.23 -6.40
C ASN A 264 25.02 15.55 -7.40
N GLN A 265 24.72 14.30 -7.74
CA GLN A 265 25.49 13.44 -8.63
C GLN A 265 24.55 12.82 -9.65
N GLU A 266 24.99 12.77 -10.92
CA GLU A 266 24.17 12.28 -12.04
C GLU A 266 23.61 10.87 -11.80
N ARG A 267 24.40 10.00 -11.16
CA ARG A 267 24.00 8.63 -10.81
C ARG A 267 22.75 8.54 -9.93
N PHE A 268 22.51 9.55 -9.08
CA PHE A 268 21.28 9.66 -8.28
C PHE A 268 20.19 10.35 -9.10
N ASN A 269 20.50 11.50 -9.69
CA ASN A 269 19.52 12.36 -10.36
C ASN A 269 18.78 11.66 -11.51
N CYS A 270 19.39 10.67 -12.18
CA CYS A 270 18.72 9.91 -13.24
C CYS A 270 17.75 8.81 -12.76
N ARG A 271 17.64 8.56 -11.44
CA ARG A 271 16.97 7.37 -10.85
C ARG A 271 15.70 7.65 -10.06
N TYR A 272 15.31 8.90 -9.89
CA TYR A 272 14.06 9.27 -9.24
C TYR A 272 13.32 10.35 -10.05
N PHE A 273 12.01 10.44 -9.84
CA PHE A 273 11.22 11.57 -10.26
C PHE A 273 11.08 12.53 -9.09
N GLU A 274 11.37 13.81 -9.29
CA GLU A 274 11.24 14.83 -8.25
C GLU A 274 10.00 15.69 -8.47
N PHE A 275 9.22 15.90 -7.41
CA PHE A 275 8.12 16.85 -7.37
C PHE A 275 8.26 17.76 -6.16
N ASN A 276 8.12 19.06 -6.39
CA ASN A 276 8.21 20.08 -5.36
C ASN A 276 6.81 20.50 -4.92
N TRP A 277 6.51 20.28 -3.65
CA TRP A 277 5.25 20.60 -3.01
C TRP A 277 5.38 21.87 -2.15
N ILE A 278 4.32 22.67 -2.14
CA ILE A 278 4.19 23.92 -1.39
C ILE A 278 3.31 23.72 -0.15
N ARG A 279 3.36 24.67 0.81
CA ARG A 279 2.50 24.62 2.00
C ARG A 279 1.01 24.59 1.60
N SER A 280 0.22 23.84 2.37
CA SER A 280 -1.23 23.68 2.17
C SER A 280 -1.97 24.15 3.42
N PRO A 281 -2.18 25.47 3.60
CA PRO A 281 -2.79 26.01 4.82
C PRO A 281 -4.18 25.46 5.11
N PHE A 282 -4.95 25.14 4.07
CA PHE A 282 -6.32 24.62 4.19
C PHE A 282 -6.42 23.22 4.82
N LEU A 283 -5.29 22.50 4.98
CA LEU A 283 -5.28 21.22 5.67
C LEU A 283 -5.29 21.37 7.21
N LYS A 284 -5.09 22.59 7.73
CA LYS A 284 -5.13 22.83 9.18
C LYS A 284 -6.51 22.63 9.78
N ASP A 285 -7.54 22.83 8.98
CA ASP A 285 -8.94 22.75 9.40
C ASP A 285 -9.50 21.32 9.28
N ILE A 286 -8.64 20.36 8.89
CA ILE A 286 -9.01 18.96 8.69
C ILE A 286 -8.43 18.16 9.84
N GLU A 287 -9.31 17.50 10.59
CA GLU A 287 -8.92 16.75 11.79
C GLU A 287 -8.61 15.29 11.46
N ASN A 288 -9.38 14.66 10.56
CA ASN A 288 -9.25 13.24 10.25
C ASN A 288 -8.32 12.98 9.06
N GLN A 289 -7.82 11.75 8.97
CA GLN A 289 -6.99 11.33 7.84
C GLN A 289 -7.84 11.14 6.58
N ALA A 290 -7.24 11.26 5.39
CA ALA A 290 -7.94 10.95 4.16
C ALA A 290 -8.24 9.44 4.08
N TYR A 291 -9.48 9.11 3.69
CA TYR A 291 -9.91 7.74 3.49
C TYR A 291 -9.10 7.05 2.38
N PRO A 292 -8.49 5.87 2.61
CA PRO A 292 -7.57 5.25 1.64
C PRO A 292 -8.19 4.95 0.27
N LEU A 293 -9.45 4.53 0.21
CA LEU A 293 -10.16 4.36 -1.07
C LEU A 293 -10.24 5.65 -1.90
N ALA A 294 -10.19 6.84 -1.29
CA ALA A 294 -10.16 8.09 -2.04
C ALA A 294 -8.86 8.22 -2.84
N ALA A 295 -7.71 7.89 -2.24
CA ALA A 295 -6.44 7.85 -2.94
C ALA A 295 -6.46 6.79 -4.06
N GLY A 296 -7.02 5.61 -3.79
CA GLY A 296 -7.23 4.55 -4.78
C GLY A 296 -8.09 4.99 -5.96
N ALA A 297 -9.18 5.71 -5.71
CA ALA A 297 -10.08 6.24 -6.75
C ALA A 297 -9.36 7.24 -7.66
N ILE A 298 -8.53 8.12 -7.09
CA ILE A 298 -7.72 9.07 -7.87
C ILE A 298 -6.69 8.33 -8.74
N MET A 299 -6.02 7.30 -8.21
CA MET A 299 -5.09 6.48 -8.99
C MET A 299 -5.80 5.75 -10.15
N LEU A 300 -6.99 5.22 -9.90
CA LEU A 300 -7.81 4.58 -10.94
C LEU A 300 -8.24 5.56 -12.02
N TRP A 301 -8.66 6.77 -11.63
CA TRP A 301 -9.00 7.83 -12.57
C TRP A 301 -7.80 8.16 -13.47
N ALA A 302 -6.62 8.36 -12.87
CA ALA A 302 -5.39 8.63 -13.60
C ALA A 302 -5.09 7.53 -14.63
N MET A 303 -5.16 6.25 -14.24
CA MET A 303 -4.96 5.12 -15.15
C MET A 303 -5.90 5.11 -16.36
N LYS A 304 -7.16 5.54 -16.19
CA LYS A 304 -8.13 5.61 -17.28
C LYS A 304 -7.82 6.76 -18.23
N CYS A 305 -7.40 7.91 -17.71
CA CYS A 305 -7.00 9.06 -18.51
C CYS A 305 -5.76 8.77 -19.39
N THR A 306 -4.75 8.06 -18.85
CA THR A 306 -3.55 7.71 -19.62
C THR A 306 -3.89 6.80 -20.81
N LYS A 307 -4.82 5.84 -20.64
CA LYS A 307 -5.24 4.94 -21.72
C LYS A 307 -5.93 5.69 -22.86
N PHE A 308 -6.83 6.61 -22.52
CA PHE A 308 -7.55 7.42 -23.51
C PHE A 308 -6.61 8.23 -24.41
N ASN A 309 -5.54 8.80 -23.86
CA ASN A 309 -4.54 9.53 -24.65
C ASN A 309 -3.73 8.60 -25.60
N LEU A 310 -3.46 7.36 -25.19
CA LEU A 310 -2.75 6.40 -26.05
C LEU A 310 -3.63 5.88 -27.20
N ASP A 311 -4.94 5.78 -26.98
CA ASP A 311 -5.88 5.30 -27.99
C ASP A 311 -6.23 6.39 -29.03
N ILE A 312 -6.09 7.68 -28.71
CA ILE A 312 -6.22 8.80 -29.67
C ILE A 312 -5.01 8.91 -30.61
N VAL A 313 -3.84 8.47 -30.16
CA VAL A 313 -2.58 8.59 -30.90
C VAL A 313 -2.31 7.37 -31.81
N LYS A 314 -3.15 6.33 -31.74
CA LYS A 314 -3.11 5.16 -32.62
C LYS A 314 -4.15 5.26 -33.71
#